data_AF-A0A356SYM0-F1
#
_entry.id   AF-A0A356SYM0-F1
#
_cell.length_a   1.000
_cell.length_b   1.000
_cell.length_c   1.000
_cell.angle_alpha   90.00
_cell.angle_beta   90.00
_cell.angle_gamma   90.00
#
_symmetry.space_group_name_H-M   'P 1'
#
loop_
_entity.id
_entity.type
_entity.pdbx_description
1 polymer ?
#
loop_
_entity_poly.entity_id
_entity_poly.type
_entity_poly.pdbx_seq_one_letter_code
_entity_poly.pdbx_strand_id
1 'polypeptide(L)'
;MDSADDAGSADDLVSALERLEALQSRGFLTPAEATRAKERVLSGEDLSDLPGEVQRVGRGKHRRTLCLDFDGVLHSYRSGWRGPLSIPDPPVDGAIRFLTQAAERFDLAICSVRSSFPGAIEVMKAWLREHGLEERVLARIRFPVAKPPAELYLDDRGWRFTGTFPTFDELADLAPWTKKAK
;
A
#
# COMPACT_ATOMS: atom_id res chain seq x y z
N MET A 1 -1.23 -29.48 -0.90
CA MET A 1 0.21 -29.29 -0.64
C MET A 1 0.74 -28.69 -1.91
N ASP A 2 0.61 -27.38 -2.04
CA ASP A 2 1.06 -26.61 -3.20
C ASP A 2 1.73 -25.35 -2.65
N SER A 3 3.05 -25.35 -2.79
CA SER A 3 3.88 -24.22 -3.22
C SER A 3 3.79 -22.94 -2.40
N ALA A 4 4.28 -22.99 -1.17
CA ALA A 4 4.98 -21.86 -0.57
C ALA A 4 6.46 -22.05 -0.91
N ASP A 5 6.93 -21.41 -1.98
CA ASP A 5 8.34 -21.12 -2.27
C ASP A 5 8.39 -20.34 -3.60
N ASP A 6 8.22 -19.02 -3.51
CA ASP A 6 8.72 -18.09 -4.54
C ASP A 6 9.51 -17.00 -3.81
N ALA A 7 10.60 -17.43 -3.18
CA ALA A 7 11.70 -16.52 -2.91
C ALA A 7 12.25 -16.10 -4.28
N GLY A 8 11.96 -14.86 -4.66
CA GLY A 8 12.16 -14.32 -6.01
C GLY A 8 13.50 -14.67 -6.63
N SER A 9 13.46 -14.95 -7.93
CA SER A 9 14.63 -15.26 -8.75
C SER A 9 15.70 -14.17 -8.62
N ALA A 10 16.97 -14.50 -8.89
CA ALA A 10 18.05 -13.50 -8.94
C ALA A 10 17.71 -12.32 -9.88
N ASP A 11 16.93 -12.57 -10.94
CA ASP A 11 16.43 -11.55 -11.86
C ASP A 11 15.44 -10.58 -11.20
N ASP A 12 14.61 -11.05 -10.27
CA ASP A 12 13.65 -10.22 -9.53
C ASP A 12 14.38 -9.27 -8.56
N LEU A 13 15.45 -9.75 -7.94
CA LEU A 13 16.28 -8.95 -7.04
C LEU A 13 17.04 -7.85 -7.80
N VAL A 14 17.60 -8.16 -8.98
CA VAL A 14 18.24 -7.14 -9.83
C VAL A 14 17.24 -6.07 -10.26
N SER A 15 16.08 -6.49 -10.78
CA SER A 15 14.99 -5.59 -11.20
C SER A 15 14.50 -4.70 -10.05
N ALA A 16 14.40 -5.25 -8.84
CA ALA A 16 14.05 -4.50 -7.63
C ALA A 16 15.06 -3.39 -7.31
N LEU A 17 16.35 -3.71 -7.33
CA LEU A 17 17.42 -2.76 -7.04
C LEU A 17 17.52 -1.66 -8.09
N GLU A 18 17.42 -2.02 -9.37
CA GLU A 18 17.38 -1.07 -10.50
C GLU A 18 16.22 -0.09 -10.36
N ARG A 19 15.05 -0.58 -9.92
CA ARG A 19 13.88 0.27 -9.72
C ARG A 19 14.06 1.26 -8.57
N LEU A 20 14.63 0.82 -7.45
CA LEU A 20 14.96 1.71 -6.32
C LEU A 20 15.98 2.78 -6.73
N GLU A 21 16.97 2.40 -7.56
CA GLU A 21 17.96 3.32 -8.10
C GLU A 21 17.36 4.35 -9.05
N ALA A 22 16.46 3.92 -9.93
CA ALA A 22 15.72 4.81 -10.82
C ALA A 22 14.84 5.81 -10.05
N LEU A 23 14.22 5.39 -8.95
CA LEU A 23 13.45 6.30 -8.08
C LEU A 23 14.36 7.31 -7.37
N GLN A 24 15.52 6.88 -6.90
CA GLN A 24 16.52 7.77 -6.30
C GLN A 24 17.04 8.80 -7.31
N SER A 25 17.42 8.38 -8.52
CA SER A 25 17.97 9.26 -9.54
C SER A 25 16.96 10.32 -10.02
N ARG A 26 15.66 9.98 -9.99
CA ARG A 26 14.55 10.91 -10.27
C ARG A 26 14.19 11.81 -9.09
N GLY A 27 14.86 11.67 -7.94
CA GLY A 27 14.62 12.47 -6.73
C GLY A 27 13.39 12.06 -5.92
N PHE A 28 12.78 10.91 -6.23
CA PHE A 28 11.63 10.40 -5.49
C PHE A 28 12.00 9.63 -4.24
N LEU A 29 13.27 9.25 -4.05
CA LEU A 29 13.79 8.73 -2.80
C LEU A 29 15.01 9.54 -2.38
N THR A 30 15.09 9.89 -1.10
CA THR A 30 16.34 10.41 -0.53
C THR A 30 17.41 9.31 -0.55
N PRO A 31 18.71 9.67 -0.53
CA PRO A 31 19.77 8.66 -0.46
C PRO A 31 19.60 7.68 0.71
N ALA A 32 19.20 8.19 1.88
CA ALA A 32 18.97 7.37 3.06
C ALA A 32 17.77 6.41 2.92
N GLU A 33 16.70 6.82 2.24
CA GLU A 33 15.57 5.92 1.94
C GLU A 33 15.96 4.86 0.91
N ALA A 34 16.68 5.23 -0.14
CA ALA A 34 17.14 4.29 -1.16
C ALA A 34 18.10 3.24 -0.56
N THR A 35 19.06 3.65 0.28
CA THR A 35 19.95 2.72 0.98
C THR A 35 19.18 1.73 1.85
N ARG A 36 18.28 2.21 2.73
CA ARG A 36 17.49 1.33 3.59
C ARG A 36 16.59 0.37 2.80
N ALA A 37 16.01 0.83 1.69
CA ALA A 37 15.19 -0.02 0.83
C ALA A 37 16.03 -1.11 0.17
N LYS A 38 17.21 -0.75 -0.38
CA LYS A 38 18.14 -1.71 -0.99
C LYS A 38 18.65 -2.74 0.03
N GLU A 39 18.99 -2.30 1.24
CA GLU A 39 19.41 -3.20 2.34
C GLU A 39 18.32 -4.23 2.67
N ARG A 40 17.05 -3.80 2.78
CA ARG A 40 15.93 -4.72 3.03
C ARG A 40 15.71 -5.71 1.88
N VAL A 41 15.81 -5.25 0.63
CA VAL A 41 15.69 -6.12 -0.55
C VAL A 41 16.81 -7.17 -0.56
N LEU A 42 18.04 -6.78 -0.23
CA LEU A 42 19.19 -7.67 -0.18
C LEU A 42 19.15 -8.65 1.00
N SER A 43 18.64 -8.23 2.16
CA SER A 43 18.54 -9.10 3.34
C SER A 43 17.43 -10.15 3.22
N GLY A 44 16.44 -9.91 2.37
CA GLY A 44 15.26 -10.77 2.25
C GLY A 44 14.43 -10.81 3.54
N GLU A 45 14.62 -9.86 4.46
CA GLU A 45 13.88 -9.82 5.72
C GLU A 45 12.38 -9.71 5.44
N ASP A 46 11.66 -10.78 5.73
CA ASP A 46 10.21 -10.80 5.70
C ASP A 46 9.67 -9.96 6.86
N LEU A 47 9.15 -8.77 6.53
CA LEU A 47 8.55 -7.87 7.51
C LEU A 47 7.11 -8.29 7.85
N SER A 48 6.57 -9.36 7.24
CA SER A 48 5.23 -9.88 7.53
C SER A 48 5.06 -10.36 8.98
N ASP A 49 6.15 -10.84 9.58
CA ASP A 49 6.20 -11.33 10.97
C ASP A 49 6.44 -10.22 12.01
N LEU A 50 6.74 -8.98 11.57
CA LEU A 50 6.84 -7.86 12.51
C LEU A 50 5.43 -7.42 12.91
N PRO A 51 5.06 -7.46 14.20
CA PRO A 51 3.78 -6.94 14.64
C PRO A 51 3.72 -5.48 14.18
N GLY A 52 2.69 -5.14 13.40
CA GLY A 52 2.48 -3.78 12.91
C GLY A 52 2.34 -2.84 14.10
N GLU A 53 3.46 -2.31 14.58
CA GLU A 53 3.49 -1.56 15.82
C GLU A 53 2.72 -0.26 15.58
N VAL A 54 1.63 -0.10 16.31
CA VAL A 54 0.74 1.04 16.19
C VAL A 54 1.46 2.24 16.80
N GLN A 55 2.28 2.92 16.01
CA GLN A 55 2.84 4.21 16.42
C GLN A 55 1.69 5.21 16.57
N ARG A 56 1.26 5.41 17.81
CA ARG A 56 0.32 6.46 18.20
C ARG A 56 1.04 7.80 18.08
N VAL A 57 0.59 8.64 17.17
CA VAL A 57 1.20 9.96 16.99
C VAL A 57 0.70 10.90 18.08
N GLY A 58 1.49 11.08 19.13
CA GLY A 58 1.50 12.27 19.99
C GLY A 58 0.41 12.42 21.06
N ARG A 59 0.59 13.45 21.90
CA ARG A 59 -0.38 13.92 22.90
C ARG A 59 -1.43 14.82 22.23
N GLY A 60 -2.58 14.25 21.90
CA GLY A 60 -3.74 14.97 21.36
C GLY A 60 -4.94 14.02 21.26
N LYS A 61 -6.18 14.54 21.24
CA LYS A 61 -7.40 13.71 21.08
C LYS A 61 -7.25 12.78 19.87
N HIS A 62 -7.30 11.47 20.11
CA HIS A 62 -7.23 10.44 19.07
C HIS A 62 -8.25 10.74 17.97
N ARG A 63 -7.78 10.83 16.72
CA ARG A 63 -8.65 10.94 15.55
C ARG A 63 -8.94 9.53 15.09
N ARG A 64 -10.13 9.29 14.53
CA ARG A 64 -10.44 7.97 13.98
C ARG A 64 -9.42 7.63 12.90
N THR A 65 -8.97 6.39 12.88
CA THR A 65 -8.11 5.85 11.84
C THR A 65 -8.96 5.41 10.65
N LEU A 66 -8.59 5.92 9.47
CA LEU A 66 -9.08 5.44 8.19
C LEU A 66 -8.00 4.57 7.55
N CYS A 67 -8.30 3.29 7.41
CA CYS A 67 -7.47 2.33 6.69
C CYS A 67 -7.91 2.29 5.23
N LEU A 68 -6.97 2.45 4.31
CA LEU A 68 -7.21 2.38 2.88
C LEU A 68 -6.40 1.23 2.30
N ASP A 69 -7.02 0.43 1.45
CA ASP A 69 -6.27 -0.40 0.51
C ASP A 69 -5.54 0.49 -0.52
N PHE A 70 -4.57 -0.07 -1.23
CA PHE A 70 -3.81 0.61 -2.26
C PHE A 70 -4.31 0.24 -3.67
N ASP A 71 -4.24 -1.03 -4.05
CA ASP A 71 -4.45 -1.53 -5.41
C ASP A 71 -5.93 -1.72 -5.73
N GLY A 72 -6.54 -0.74 -6.40
CA GLY A 72 -7.98 -0.70 -6.68
C GLY A 72 -8.70 0.35 -5.85
N VAL A 73 -8.02 1.01 -4.90
CA VAL A 73 -8.58 2.12 -4.11
C VAL A 73 -7.84 3.43 -4.37
N LEU A 74 -6.52 3.43 -4.19
CA LEU A 74 -5.66 4.60 -4.47
C LEU A 74 -5.05 4.51 -5.86
N HIS A 75 -4.51 3.34 -6.20
CA HIS A 75 -3.99 2.97 -7.50
C HIS A 75 -5.12 2.39 -8.36
N SER A 76 -5.21 2.78 -9.64
CA SER A 76 -6.35 2.39 -10.50
C SER A 76 -6.39 0.91 -10.89
N TYR A 77 -5.29 0.18 -10.69
CA TYR A 77 -5.19 -1.27 -10.85
C TYR A 77 -5.65 -1.82 -12.21
N ARG A 78 -5.53 -1.00 -13.26
CA ARG A 78 -5.92 -1.35 -14.64
C ARG A 78 -5.03 -2.43 -15.25
N SER A 79 -3.75 -2.46 -14.86
CA SER A 79 -2.78 -3.46 -15.30
C SER A 79 -2.78 -4.73 -14.41
N GLY A 80 -3.60 -4.77 -13.36
CA GLY A 80 -3.58 -5.83 -12.36
C GLY A 80 -2.28 -5.88 -11.53
N TRP A 81 -2.03 -7.01 -10.86
CA TRP A 81 -0.79 -7.23 -10.11
C TRP A 81 0.41 -7.34 -11.06
N ARG A 82 1.43 -6.53 -10.82
CA ARG A 82 2.68 -6.52 -11.62
C ARG A 82 3.92 -6.76 -10.75
N GLY A 83 3.73 -7.33 -9.56
CA GLY A 83 4.76 -7.46 -8.54
C GLY A 83 4.77 -6.29 -7.54
N PRO A 84 5.40 -6.49 -6.37
CA PRO A 84 5.27 -5.57 -5.23
C PRO A 84 5.90 -4.20 -5.48
N LEU A 85 6.97 -4.15 -6.28
CA LEU A 85 7.71 -2.91 -6.61
C LEU A 85 7.27 -2.27 -7.93
N SER A 86 6.31 -2.86 -8.63
CA SER A 86 5.82 -2.34 -9.92
C SER A 86 4.42 -1.75 -9.79
N ILE A 87 4.35 -0.42 -9.93
CA ILE A 87 3.11 0.37 -9.81
C ILE A 87 2.93 1.22 -11.08
N PRO A 88 2.52 0.62 -12.23
CA PRO A 88 2.51 1.31 -13.53
C PRO A 88 1.28 2.19 -13.77
N ASP A 89 0.15 1.87 -13.14
CA ASP A 89 -1.10 2.61 -13.36
C ASP A 89 -1.17 3.92 -12.54
N PRO A 90 -1.92 4.93 -13.02
CA PRO A 90 -2.13 6.17 -12.30
C PRO A 90 -3.09 5.99 -11.12
N PRO A 91 -3.26 7.03 -10.29
CA PRO A 91 -4.25 7.01 -9.22
C PRO A 91 -5.67 6.85 -9.76
N VAL A 92 -6.55 6.35 -8.90
CA VAL A 92 -8.00 6.51 -9.08
C VAL A 92 -8.32 8.01 -9.09
N ASP A 93 -9.24 8.42 -9.96
CA ASP A 93 -9.63 9.82 -10.11
C ASP A 93 -10.02 10.44 -8.75
N GLY A 94 -9.29 11.49 -8.36
CA GLY A 94 -9.50 12.18 -7.09
C GLY A 94 -8.86 11.54 -5.85
N ALA A 95 -8.18 10.39 -5.95
CA ALA A 95 -7.56 9.70 -4.81
C ALA A 95 -6.55 10.58 -4.05
N ILE A 96 -5.68 11.31 -4.76
CA ILE A 96 -4.69 12.19 -4.13
C ILE A 96 -5.37 13.34 -3.38
N ARG A 97 -6.37 13.99 -3.99
CA ARG A 97 -7.18 15.03 -3.33
C ARG A 97 -7.89 14.48 -2.11
N PHE A 98 -8.43 13.26 -2.20
CA PHE A 98 -9.09 12.58 -1.10
C PHE A 98 -8.12 12.35 0.07
N LEU A 99 -6.91 11.83 -0.17
CA LEU A 99 -5.90 11.62 0.87
C LEU A 99 -5.55 12.92 1.61
N THR A 100 -5.35 14.02 0.87
CA THR A 100 -5.06 15.34 1.46
C THR A 100 -6.19 15.79 2.40
N GLN A 101 -7.45 15.70 1.95
CA GLN A 101 -8.61 16.08 2.76
C GLN A 101 -8.86 15.10 3.93
N ALA A 102 -8.61 13.81 3.72
CA ALA A 102 -8.77 12.80 4.76
C ALA A 102 -7.75 13.00 5.87
N ALA A 103 -6.51 13.40 5.56
CA ALA A 103 -5.47 13.70 6.54
C ALA A 103 -5.80 14.89 7.46
N GLU A 104 -6.75 15.75 7.08
CA GLU A 104 -7.30 16.83 7.91
C GLU A 104 -8.35 16.35 8.91
N ARG A 105 -8.94 15.16 8.72
CA ARG A 105 -9.95 14.59 9.64
C ARG A 105 -9.58 13.27 10.34
N PHE A 106 -8.74 12.45 9.72
CA PHE A 106 -8.40 11.10 10.16
C PHE A 106 -6.89 10.90 10.30
N ASP A 107 -6.54 9.90 11.10
CA ASP A 107 -5.21 9.30 11.03
C ASP A 107 -5.24 8.24 9.91
N LEU A 108 -4.29 8.30 8.99
CA LEU A 108 -4.34 7.48 7.77
C LEU A 108 -3.41 6.28 7.87
N ALA A 109 -3.91 5.13 7.44
CA ALA A 109 -3.11 3.92 7.22
C ALA A 109 -3.37 3.41 5.80
N ILE A 110 -2.31 3.18 5.02
CA ILE A 110 -2.40 2.48 3.74
C ILE A 110 -1.97 1.04 3.98
N CYS A 111 -2.95 0.13 4.03
CA CYS A 111 -2.75 -1.29 4.28
C CYS A 111 -2.83 -2.01 2.93
N SER A 112 -1.69 -2.50 2.44
CA SER A 112 -1.61 -3.22 1.17
C SER A 112 -0.79 -4.48 1.38
N VAL A 113 -1.11 -5.53 0.62
CA VAL A 113 -0.24 -6.72 0.50
C VAL A 113 1.17 -6.32 0.07
N ARG A 114 1.34 -5.21 -0.67
CA ARG A 114 2.67 -4.68 -1.00
C ARG A 114 3.51 -4.39 0.24
N SER A 115 2.91 -3.93 1.34
CA SER A 115 3.67 -3.49 2.53
C SER A 115 4.52 -4.59 3.16
N SER A 116 4.18 -5.87 2.99
CA SER A 116 4.98 -6.99 3.51
C SER A 116 6.24 -7.26 2.69
N PHE A 117 6.38 -6.66 1.51
CA PHE A 117 7.55 -6.89 0.65
C PHE A 117 8.64 -5.84 0.91
N PRO A 118 9.90 -6.26 1.04
CA PRO A 118 11.05 -5.36 1.15
C PRO A 118 11.07 -4.27 0.07
N GLY A 119 11.24 -3.01 0.49
CA GLY A 119 11.32 -1.85 -0.41
C GLY A 119 9.99 -1.36 -0.99
N ALA A 120 8.88 -2.10 -0.83
CA ALA A 120 7.61 -1.75 -1.46
C ALA A 120 6.93 -0.54 -0.81
N ILE A 121 7.15 -0.32 0.50
CA ILE A 121 6.67 0.89 1.18
C ILE A 121 7.31 2.14 0.55
N GLU A 122 8.63 2.09 0.30
CA GLU A 122 9.36 3.19 -0.34
C GLU A 122 8.88 3.43 -1.77
N VAL A 123 8.58 2.38 -2.53
CA VAL A 123 7.98 2.51 -3.87
C VAL A 123 6.58 3.12 -3.81
N MET A 124 5.71 2.71 -2.87
CA MET A 124 4.39 3.31 -2.70
C MET A 124 4.47 4.80 -2.31
N LYS A 125 5.40 5.16 -1.42
CA LYS A 125 5.65 6.56 -1.04
C LYS A 125 6.13 7.39 -2.23
N ALA A 126 7.08 6.86 -3.01
CA ALA A 126 7.57 7.50 -4.22
C ALA A 126 6.45 7.72 -5.24
N TRP A 127 5.59 6.72 -5.45
CA TRP A 127 4.44 6.82 -6.35
C TRP A 127 3.43 7.89 -5.88
N LEU A 128 3.12 7.95 -4.58
CA LEU A 128 2.23 9.00 -4.04
C LEU A 128 2.82 10.40 -4.24
N ARG A 129 4.14 10.55 -4.04
CA ARG A 129 4.87 11.80 -4.26
C ARG A 129 4.87 12.20 -5.74
N GLU A 130 5.14 11.25 -6.63
CA GLU A 130 5.11 11.43 -8.09
C GLU A 130 3.75 11.95 -8.57
N HIS A 131 2.66 11.49 -7.95
CA HIS A 131 1.30 11.94 -8.26
C HIS A 131 0.83 13.16 -7.46
N GLY A 132 1.74 13.87 -6.80
CA GLY A 132 1.47 15.19 -6.21
C GLY A 132 0.92 15.16 -4.79
N LEU A 133 1.03 14.04 -4.07
CA LEU A 133 0.77 14.05 -2.63
C LEU A 133 1.87 14.84 -1.91
N GLU A 134 1.47 15.84 -1.14
CA GLU A 134 2.41 16.71 -0.45
C GLU A 134 3.17 15.98 0.67
N GLU A 135 4.46 16.30 0.83
CA GLU A 135 5.33 15.64 1.81
C GLU A 135 4.79 15.76 3.25
N ARG A 136 4.20 16.90 3.60
CA ARG A 136 3.57 17.12 4.92
C ARG A 136 2.41 16.15 5.20
N VAL A 137 1.72 15.70 4.15
CA VAL A 137 0.63 14.73 4.25
C VAL A 137 1.23 13.33 4.29
N LEU A 138 2.14 13.00 3.37
CA LEU A 138 2.80 11.70 3.28
C LEU A 138 3.51 11.31 4.58
N ALA A 139 4.20 12.25 5.24
CA ALA A 139 4.89 12.05 6.52
C ALA A 139 3.97 11.63 7.67
N ARG A 140 2.65 11.82 7.53
CA ARG A 140 1.63 11.46 8.52
C ARG A 140 0.88 10.16 8.19
N ILE A 141 1.16 9.54 7.03
CA ILE A 141 0.54 8.30 6.60
C ILE A 141 1.35 7.11 7.11
N ARG A 142 0.67 6.15 7.74
CA ARG A 142 1.27 4.86 8.14
C ARG A 142 1.12 3.84 7.02
N PHE A 143 2.09 2.93 6.92
CA PHE A 143 2.09 1.81 5.98
C PHE A 143 2.22 0.50 6.76
N PRO A 144 1.14 0.05 7.44
CA PRO A 144 1.20 -1.14 8.26
C PRO A 144 1.43 -2.41 7.42
N VAL A 145 2.14 -3.38 8.01
CA VAL A 145 2.38 -4.73 7.48
C VAL A 145 1.39 -5.76 8.01
N ALA A 146 0.63 -5.40 9.05
CA ALA A 146 -0.42 -6.21 9.67
C ALA A 146 -1.69 -5.38 9.84
N LYS A 147 -2.83 -6.03 10.12
CA LYS A 147 -4.12 -5.34 10.28
C LYS A 147 -4.03 -4.20 11.31
N PRO A 148 -4.17 -2.92 10.90
CA PRO A 148 -4.13 -1.81 11.84
C PRO A 148 -5.44 -1.74 12.63
N PRO A 149 -5.43 -1.28 13.89
CA PRO A 149 -6.67 -0.92 14.57
C PRO A 149 -7.26 0.33 13.89
N ALA A 150 -8.36 0.14 13.14
CA ALA A 150 -9.02 1.20 12.40
C ALA A 150 -10.54 1.16 12.60
N GLU A 151 -11.14 2.34 12.69
CA GLU A 151 -12.59 2.52 12.78
C GLU A 151 -13.29 2.36 11.42
N LEU A 152 -12.55 2.51 10.31
CA LEU A 152 -13.06 2.32 8.96
C LEU A 152 -11.99 1.76 8.03
N TYR A 153 -12.41 0.85 7.16
CA TYR A 153 -11.62 0.32 6.05
C TYR A 153 -12.29 0.73 4.73
N LEU A 154 -11.49 1.22 3.78
CA LEU A 154 -11.88 1.47 2.40
C LEU A 154 -11.07 0.54 1.50
N ASP A 155 -11.75 -0.43 0.89
CA ASP A 155 -11.14 -1.57 0.21
C ASP A 155 -12.00 -1.93 -1.01
N ASP A 156 -11.40 -2.19 -2.18
CA ASP A 156 -12.12 -2.45 -3.43
C ASP A 156 -12.80 -3.83 -3.45
N ARG A 157 -12.38 -4.74 -2.56
CA ARG A 157 -12.88 -6.10 -2.41
C ARG A 157 -13.49 -6.37 -1.05
N GLY A 158 -13.60 -5.35 -0.20
CA GLY A 158 -14.20 -5.46 1.13
C GLY A 158 -15.71 -5.66 1.07
N TRP A 159 -16.21 -6.67 1.80
CA TRP A 159 -17.63 -6.82 2.09
C TRP A 159 -17.97 -6.15 3.43
N ARG A 160 -18.94 -5.22 3.43
CA ARG A 160 -19.42 -4.65 4.69
C ARG A 160 -20.35 -5.64 5.38
N PHE A 161 -19.84 -6.30 6.42
CA PHE A 161 -20.68 -7.10 7.30
C PHE A 161 -21.63 -6.20 8.11
N THR A 162 -22.92 -6.51 8.05
CA THR A 162 -24.01 -5.73 8.67
C THR A 162 -24.69 -6.47 9.83
N GLY A 163 -24.13 -7.60 10.26
CA GLY A 163 -24.74 -8.49 11.26
C GLY A 163 -25.46 -9.70 10.63
N THR A 164 -25.46 -9.81 9.30
CA THR A 164 -25.97 -10.96 8.56
C THR A 164 -24.93 -11.41 7.54
N PHE A 165 -24.74 -12.72 7.45
CA PHE A 165 -23.79 -13.29 6.49
C PHE A 165 -24.38 -13.28 5.09
N PRO A 166 -23.59 -12.95 4.05
CA PRO A 166 -24.01 -13.18 2.68
C PRO A 166 -24.10 -14.67 2.40
N THR A 167 -24.91 -14.99 1.40
CA THR A 167 -24.94 -16.31 0.76
C THR A 167 -23.67 -16.56 -0.05
N PHE A 168 -23.37 -17.83 -0.35
CA PHE A 168 -22.21 -18.15 -1.19
C PHE A 168 -22.37 -17.70 -2.64
N ASP A 169 -23.59 -17.65 -3.16
CA ASP A 169 -23.87 -17.12 -4.50
C ASP A 169 -23.56 -15.61 -4.56
N GLU A 170 -23.97 -14.84 -3.56
CA GLU A 170 -23.60 -13.41 -3.44
C GLU A 170 -22.09 -13.20 -3.34
N LEU A 171 -21.38 -14.10 -2.66
CA LEU A 171 -19.91 -14.04 -2.57
C LEU A 171 -19.24 -14.41 -3.90
N ALA A 172 -19.78 -15.39 -4.63
CA ALA A 172 -19.24 -15.84 -5.91
C ALA A 172 -19.37 -14.77 -7.01
N ASP A 173 -20.43 -13.97 -6.96
CA ASP A 173 -20.71 -12.89 -7.92
C ASP A 173 -19.96 -11.58 -7.63
N LEU A 174 -19.13 -11.54 -6.58
CA LEU A 174 -18.36 -10.35 -6.23
C LEU A 174 -17.31 -10.01 -7.30
N ALA A 175 -17.46 -8.83 -7.90
CA ALA A 175 -16.46 -8.23 -8.76
C ALA A 175 -16.07 -6.83 -8.25
N PRO A 176 -14.76 -6.52 -8.12
CA PRO A 176 -14.32 -5.17 -7.82
C PRO A 176 -14.75 -4.22 -8.94
N TRP A 177 -14.87 -2.93 -8.61
CA TRP A 177 -15.29 -1.93 -9.58
C TRP A 177 -14.34 -1.83 -10.79
N THR A 178 -13.07 -2.21 -10.62
CA THR A 178 -12.04 -2.27 -11.67
C THR A 178 -12.34 -3.29 -12.77
N LYS A 179 -13.23 -4.27 -12.52
CA LYS A 179 -13.62 -5.32 -13.49
C LYS A 179 -14.98 -5.09 -14.16
N LYS A 180 -15.73 -4.06 -13.76
CA LYS A 180 -17.02 -3.77 -14.40
C LYS A 180 -16.76 -3.15 -15.79
N ALA A 181 -17.23 -3.83 -16.84
CA ALA A 181 -17.19 -3.30 -18.20
C ALA A 181 -17.96 -1.96 -18.25
N LYS A 182 -17.40 -0.98 -18.97
CA LYS A 182 -18.12 0.24 -19.36
C LYS A 182 -19.27 -0.10 -20.30
#